data_AF-A0A9X8ZDH6-F1
#
_entry.id   AF-A0A9X8ZDH6-F1
#
_cell.length_a   1.000
_cell.length_b   1.000
_cell.length_c   1.000
_cell.angle_alpha   90.00
_cell.angle_beta   90.00
_cell.angle_gamma   90.00
#
_symmetry.space_group_name_H-M   'P 1'
#
loop_
_entity.id
_entity.type
_entity.pdbx_description
1 polymer ?
#
loop_
_entity_poly.entity_id
_entity_poly.type
_entity_poly.pdbx_seq_one_letter_code
_entity_poly.pdbx_strand_id
1 'polypeptide(L)'
;MDKNFIILEQFQHQVSCCCPGQKHQHMIEFLQGDVWTITNERKYVDCLGWHVLIDINNEFQFFMHVEDIEELYSKGSICSILDLNLKINHLSFKINEALDVHDRQSFLSFADELSNVQKIKNKINTGDLHAF
;
A
#
# COMPACT_ATOMS: atom_id res chain seq x y z
N MET A 1 -4.63 -12.96 -5.25
CA MET A 1 -4.02 -11.68 -4.87
C MET A 1 -5.07 -10.90 -4.13
N ASP A 2 -4.75 -10.42 -2.93
CA ASP A 2 -5.54 -9.35 -2.32
C ASP A 2 -5.56 -8.17 -3.30
N LYS A 3 -6.70 -7.50 -3.39
CA LYS A 3 -6.88 -6.38 -4.32
C LYS A 3 -6.53 -5.06 -3.67
N ASN A 4 -6.48 -5.03 -2.33
CA ASN A 4 -6.30 -3.81 -1.58
C ASN A 4 -4.88 -3.74 -1.03
N PHE A 5 -4.19 -2.67 -1.40
CA PHE A 5 -2.84 -2.34 -0.97
C PHE A 5 -2.87 -1.02 -0.22
N ILE A 6 -1.94 -0.88 0.71
CA ILE A 6 -1.74 0.35 1.48
C ILE A 6 -0.37 0.93 1.19
N ILE A 7 -0.33 2.25 1.11
CA ILE A 7 0.91 3.03 1.05
C ILE A 7 1.52 3.09 2.45
N LEU A 8 2.73 2.54 2.61
CA LEU A 8 3.47 2.53 3.87
C LEU A 8 4.32 3.78 4.06
N GLU A 9 4.73 4.42 2.98
CA GLU A 9 5.66 5.55 2.96
C GLU A 9 5.20 6.58 1.92
N GLN A 10 5.39 7.87 2.19
CA GLN A 10 5.05 8.90 1.20
C GLN A 10 6.01 8.82 0.00
N PHE A 11 5.46 8.82 -1.20
CA PHE A 11 6.25 8.90 -2.42
C PHE A 11 5.51 9.63 -3.54
N GLN A 12 6.26 10.02 -4.57
CA GLN A 12 5.68 10.53 -5.81
C GLN A 12 5.93 9.53 -6.92
N HIS A 13 4.95 9.32 -7.77
CA HIS A 13 5.06 8.40 -8.89
C HIS A 13 4.50 9.04 -10.16
N GLN A 14 5.24 8.85 -11.26
CA GLN A 14 4.89 9.41 -12.55
C GLN A 14 3.94 8.46 -13.28
N VAL A 15 2.75 8.94 -13.61
CA VAL A 15 1.77 8.17 -14.38
C VAL A 15 1.56 8.79 -15.75
N SER A 16 1.42 7.95 -16.77
CA SER A 16 1.16 8.39 -18.14
C SER A 16 -0.32 8.25 -18.48
N CYS A 17 -0.99 9.31 -18.96
CA CYS A 17 -2.36 9.18 -19.47
C CYS A 17 -2.35 8.38 -20.78
N CYS A 18 -3.30 7.45 -20.92
CA CYS A 18 -3.61 6.77 -22.18
C CYS A 18 -4.45 7.62 -23.17
N CYS A 19 -4.29 8.95 -23.16
CA CYS A 19 -5.07 9.89 -23.94
C CYS A 19 -4.63 9.88 -25.43
N PRO A 20 -5.53 9.74 -26.42
CA PRO A 20 -5.14 9.75 -27.84
C PRO A 20 -4.51 11.08 -28.26
N GLY A 21 -3.33 11.03 -28.90
CA GLY A 21 -2.67 12.19 -29.51
C GLY A 21 -1.88 13.11 -28.57
N GLN A 22 -1.87 12.86 -27.25
CA GLN A 22 -1.10 13.65 -26.27
C GLN A 22 -0.44 12.74 -25.23
N LYS A 23 0.87 12.93 -25.01
CA LYS A 23 1.60 12.28 -23.91
C LYS A 23 1.47 13.13 -22.65
N HIS A 24 0.37 12.98 -21.92
CA HIS A 24 0.27 13.59 -20.60
C HIS A 24 1.01 12.73 -19.58
N GLN A 25 1.93 13.35 -18.85
CA GLN A 25 2.54 12.77 -17.67
C GLN A 25 2.06 13.57 -16.46
N HIS A 26 1.57 12.87 -15.45
CA HIS A 26 1.15 13.46 -14.19
C HIS A 26 2.01 12.87 -13.08
N MET A 27 2.49 13.72 -12.17
CA MET A 27 3.04 13.26 -10.92
C MET A 27 1.90 13.15 -9.93
N ILE A 28 1.66 11.95 -9.41
CA ILE A 28 0.74 11.73 -8.31
C ILE A 28 1.58 11.62 -7.05
N GLU A 29 1.18 12.36 -6.01
CA GLU A 29 1.69 12.23 -4.67
C GLU A 29 0.84 11.22 -3.90
N PHE A 30 1.50 10.25 -3.29
CA PHE A 30 0.90 9.21 -2.46
C PHE A 30 1.30 9.42 -1.01
N LEU A 31 0.30 9.44 -0.13
CA LEU A 31 0.48 9.67 1.29
C LEU A 31 0.41 8.35 2.05
N GLN A 32 1.15 8.25 3.14
CA GLN A 32 1.07 7.09 4.02
C GLN A 32 -0.35 6.91 4.56
N GLY A 33 -0.93 5.75 4.28
CA GLY A 33 -2.30 5.41 4.64
C GLY A 33 -3.27 5.36 3.46
N ASP A 34 -2.88 5.89 2.29
CA ASP A 34 -3.68 5.77 1.08
C ASP A 34 -3.89 4.30 0.71
N VAL A 35 -5.09 3.98 0.21
CA VAL A 35 -5.50 2.64 -0.18
C VAL A 35 -5.62 2.57 -1.69
N TRP A 36 -4.89 1.63 -2.27
CA TRP A 36 -4.99 1.24 -3.66
C TRP A 36 -5.84 0.00 -3.81
N THR A 37 -6.86 0.07 -4.66
CA THR A 37 -7.65 -1.08 -5.09
C THR A 37 -7.26 -1.43 -6.52
N ILE A 38 -6.53 -2.53 -6.70
CA ILE A 38 -6.23 -3.08 -8.02
C ILE A 38 -7.50 -3.72 -8.58
N THR A 39 -8.04 -3.12 -9.64
CA THR A 39 -9.25 -3.61 -10.28
C THR A 39 -8.97 -4.79 -11.21
N ASN A 40 -10.03 -5.36 -11.79
CA ASN A 40 -9.89 -6.38 -12.83
C ASN A 40 -9.64 -5.77 -14.23
N GLU A 41 -9.70 -4.45 -14.38
CA GLU A 41 -9.52 -3.80 -15.67
C GLU A 41 -8.02 -3.71 -16.02
N ARG A 42 -7.68 -4.21 -17.20
CA ARG A 42 -6.30 -4.33 -17.67
C ARG A 42 -6.20 -3.91 -19.13
N LYS A 43 -5.07 -3.31 -19.47
CA LYS A 43 -4.76 -2.90 -20.83
C LYS A 43 -3.36 -3.37 -21.20
N TYR A 44 -3.25 -4.06 -22.33
CA TYR A 44 -1.96 -4.30 -22.95
C TYR A 44 -1.65 -3.16 -23.91
N VAL A 45 -0.43 -2.62 -23.83
CA VAL A 45 0.06 -1.59 -24.74
C VAL A 45 1.33 -2.09 -25.39
N ASP A 46 1.36 -2.11 -26.73
CA ASP A 46 2.53 -2.54 -27.49
C ASP A 46 3.78 -1.75 -27.04
N CYS A 47 4.88 -2.47 -26.82
CA CYS A 47 6.16 -1.96 -26.30
C CYS A 47 6.16 -1.45 -24.84
N LEU A 48 5.00 -1.32 -24.18
CA LEU A 48 4.90 -0.88 -22.78
C LEU A 48 4.31 -1.93 -21.84
N GLY A 49 3.85 -3.09 -22.35
CA GLY A 49 3.44 -4.20 -21.52
C GLY A 49 2.05 -4.05 -20.87
N TRP A 50 1.85 -4.75 -19.76
CA TRP A 50 0.57 -4.84 -19.05
C TRP A 50 0.40 -3.68 -18.08
N HIS A 51 -0.76 -3.03 -18.21
CA HIS A 51 -1.21 -2.02 -17.26
C HIS A 51 -2.48 -2.50 -16.58
N VAL A 52 -2.65 -2.12 -15.33
CA VAL A 52 -3.86 -2.38 -14.54
C VAL A 52 -4.44 -1.06 -14.06
N LEU A 53 -5.76 -0.98 -14.02
CA LEU A 53 -6.45 0.18 -13.46
C LEU A 53 -6.44 0.07 -11.94
N ILE A 54 -5.87 1.08 -11.30
CA ILE A 54 -5.83 1.25 -9.85
C ILE A 54 -6.82 2.33 -9.48
N ASP A 55 -7.66 2.02 -8.49
CA ASP A 55 -8.53 2.98 -7.80
C ASP A 55 -7.86 3.41 -6.50
N ILE A 56 -7.78 4.72 -6.24
CA ILE A 56 -7.17 5.27 -5.03
C ILE A 56 -8.27 5.87 -4.17
N ASN A 57 -8.39 5.36 -2.94
CA ASN A 57 -9.32 5.86 -1.93
C ASN A 57 -10.79 5.98 -2.40
N ASN A 58 -11.20 5.30 -3.49
CA ASN A 58 -12.48 5.49 -4.16
C ASN A 58 -12.72 6.92 -4.70
N GLU A 59 -11.66 7.71 -4.88
CA GLU A 59 -11.74 9.11 -5.33
C GLU A 59 -11.39 9.26 -6.81
N PHE A 60 -10.33 8.57 -7.26
CA PHE A 60 -9.89 8.65 -8.64
C PHE A 60 -9.16 7.39 -9.09
N GLN A 61 -9.05 7.23 -10.41
CA GLN A 61 -8.51 6.03 -11.04
C GLN A 61 -7.45 6.36 -12.07
N PHE A 62 -6.45 5.48 -12.21
CA PHE A 62 -5.40 5.62 -13.21
C PHE A 62 -4.83 4.24 -13.59
N PHE A 63 -4.25 4.15 -14.78
CA PHE A 63 -3.53 2.96 -15.20
C PHE A 63 -2.08 3.03 -14.74
N MET A 64 -1.59 1.96 -14.13
CA MET A 64 -0.18 1.78 -13.76
C MET A 64 0.38 0.53 -14.44
N HIS A 65 1.67 0.57 -14.80
CA HIS A 65 2.36 -0.59 -15.33
C HIS A 65 2.54 -1.65 -14.22
N VAL A 66 2.37 -2.93 -14.55
CA VAL A 66 2.43 -4.01 -13.55
C VAL A 66 3.81 -4.08 -12.88
N GLU A 67 4.90 -3.87 -13.63
CA GLU A 67 6.25 -3.92 -13.07
C GLU A 67 6.50 -2.80 -12.04
N ASP A 68 5.86 -1.63 -12.20
CA ASP A 68 5.98 -0.54 -11.22
C ASP A 68 5.33 -0.92 -9.88
N ILE A 69 4.19 -1.62 -9.93
CA ILE A 69 3.51 -2.13 -8.73
C ILE A 69 4.37 -3.19 -8.05
N GLU A 70 4.95 -4.12 -8.81
CA GLU A 70 5.83 -5.17 -8.30
C GLU A 70 7.09 -4.57 -7.66
N GLU A 71 7.66 -3.53 -8.27
CA GLU A 71 8.81 -2.81 -7.73
C GLU A 71 8.46 -2.11 -6.40
N LEU A 72 7.34 -1.38 -6.36
CA LEU A 72 6.86 -0.71 -5.14
C LEU A 72 6.58 -1.70 -4.01
N TYR A 73 6.00 -2.87 -4.33
CA TYR A 73 5.77 -3.93 -3.36
C TYR A 73 7.08 -4.52 -2.86
N SER A 74 8.01 -4.83 -3.77
CA SER A 74 9.32 -5.42 -3.43
C SER A 74 10.19 -4.48 -2.60
N LYS A 75 10.09 -3.15 -2.85
CA LYS A 75 10.75 -2.11 -2.04
C LYS A 75 10.13 -1.92 -0.66
N GLY A 76 8.92 -2.44 -0.43
CA GLY A 76 8.17 -2.23 0.81
C GLY A 76 7.46 -0.88 0.90
N SER A 77 7.40 -0.10 -0.19
CA SER A 77 6.66 1.17 -0.22
C SER A 77 5.15 0.96 -0.17
N ILE A 78 4.68 -0.18 -0.69
CA ILE A 78 3.29 -0.63 -0.58
C ILE A 78 3.23 -2.04 -0.01
N CYS A 79 2.10 -2.39 0.60
CA CYS A 79 1.86 -3.70 1.20
C CYS A 79 0.39 -4.08 1.07
N SER A 80 0.06 -5.37 0.94
CA SER A 80 -1.36 -5.75 0.93
C SER A 80 -1.99 -5.57 2.31
N ILE A 81 -3.29 -5.28 2.37
CA ILE A 81 -3.99 -5.16 3.66
C ILE A 81 -3.92 -6.49 4.43
N LEU A 82 -3.99 -7.63 3.73
CA LEU A 82 -3.77 -8.94 4.33
C LEU A 82 -2.38 -9.06 4.97
N ASP A 83 -1.31 -8.72 4.25
CA ASP A 83 0.06 -8.78 4.76
C ASP A 83 0.25 -7.86 5.97
N LEU A 84 -0.36 -6.68 5.96
CA LEU A 84 -0.38 -5.75 7.10
C LEU A 84 -1.04 -6.39 8.33
N ASN A 85 -2.19 -7.06 8.14
CA ASN A 85 -2.90 -7.76 9.21
C ASN A 85 -2.09 -8.94 9.76
N LEU A 86 -1.44 -9.71 8.88
CA LEU A 86 -0.54 -10.79 9.27
C LEU A 86 0.65 -10.25 10.07
N LYS A 87 1.22 -9.12 9.65
CA LYS A 87 2.30 -8.45 10.39
C LYS A 87 1.87 -8.02 11.79
N ILE A 88 0.69 -7.42 11.94
CA ILE A 88 0.12 -7.06 13.26
C ILE A 88 -0.04 -8.28 14.15
N ASN A 89 -0.57 -9.38 13.60
CA ASN A 89 -0.75 -10.63 14.34
C ASN A 89 0.61 -11.18 14.79
N HIS A 90 1.58 -11.25 13.87
CA HIS A 90 2.92 -11.73 14.15
C HIS A 90 3.64 -10.93 15.23
N LEU A 91 3.59 -9.59 15.15
CA LEU A 91 4.19 -8.71 16.14
C LEU A 91 3.55 -8.88 17.52
N SER A 92 2.23 -9.03 17.57
CA SER A 92 1.52 -9.28 18.83
C SER A 92 1.96 -10.61 19.46
N PHE A 93 2.14 -11.65 18.65
CA PHE A 93 2.69 -12.94 19.09
C PHE A 93 4.13 -12.80 19.61
N LYS A 94 4.99 -12.08 18.87
CA LYS A 94 6.41 -11.87 19.25
C LYS A 94 6.57 -11.08 20.54
N ILE A 95 5.67 -10.13 20.81
CA ILE A 95 5.61 -9.43 22.09
C ILE A 95 5.35 -10.40 23.24
N ASN A 96 4.38 -11.31 23.08
CA ASN A 96 4.10 -12.32 24.10
C ASN A 96 5.30 -13.24 24.33
N GLU A 97 5.94 -13.73 23.27
CA GLU A 97 7.17 -14.52 23.40
C GLU A 97 8.28 -13.76 24.14
N ALA A 98 8.49 -12.48 23.84
CA ALA A 98 9.50 -11.66 24.51
C ALA A 98 9.20 -11.45 26.00
N LEU A 99 7.91 -11.33 26.37
CA LEU A 99 7.49 -11.25 27.77
C LEU A 99 7.75 -12.57 28.51
N ASP A 100 7.46 -13.71 27.89
CA ASP A 100 7.66 -15.05 28.47
C ASP A 100 9.14 -15.33 28.78
N VAL A 101 10.06 -14.86 27.93
CA VAL A 101 11.51 -15.02 28.13
C VAL A 101 12.17 -13.84 28.85
N HIS A 102 11.39 -12.86 29.31
CA HIS A 102 11.86 -11.62 29.94
C HIS A 102 12.87 -10.82 29.10
N ASP A 103 12.78 -10.90 27.77
CA ASP A 103 13.62 -10.11 26.85
C ASP A 103 13.03 -8.72 26.62
N ARG A 104 13.49 -7.78 27.44
CA ARG A 104 13.08 -6.37 27.36
C ARG A 104 13.42 -5.72 26.02
N GLN A 105 14.56 -6.05 25.41
CA GLN A 105 15.01 -5.38 24.20
C GLN A 105 14.10 -5.76 23.02
N SER A 106 13.85 -7.06 22.86
CA SER A 106 12.93 -7.57 21.84
C SER A 106 11.51 -7.05 22.07
N PHE A 107 11.03 -7.05 23.33
CA PHE A 107 9.72 -6.50 23.66
C PHE A 107 9.57 -5.05 23.19
N LEU A 108 10.52 -4.17 23.53
CA LEU A 108 10.46 -2.76 23.15
C LEU A 108 10.49 -2.58 21.63
N SER A 109 11.34 -3.35 20.94
CA SER A 109 11.44 -3.30 19.47
C SER A 109 10.11 -3.70 18.81
N PHE A 110 9.53 -4.84 19.20
CA PHE A 110 8.28 -5.31 18.60
C PHE A 110 7.09 -4.44 18.98
N ALA A 111 7.05 -3.89 20.20
CA ALA A 111 5.99 -2.98 20.64
C ALA A 111 6.01 -1.65 19.87
N ASP A 112 7.19 -1.09 19.61
CA ASP A 112 7.31 0.13 18.80
C ASP A 112 6.89 -0.13 17.35
N GLU A 113 7.34 -1.24 16.76
CA GLU A 113 6.94 -1.62 15.40
C GLU A 113 5.42 -1.86 15.31
N LEU A 114 4.83 -2.57 16.29
CA LEU A 114 3.38 -2.80 16.34
C LEU A 114 2.61 -1.48 16.42
N SER A 115 3.07 -0.55 17.26
CA SER A 115 2.48 0.78 17.39
C SER A 115 2.49 1.54 16.05
N ASN A 116 3.61 1.48 15.33
CA ASN A 116 3.74 2.15 14.03
C ASN A 116 2.81 1.53 12.97
N VAL A 117 2.76 0.21 12.88
CA VAL A 117 1.87 -0.49 11.94
C VAL A 117 0.40 -0.26 12.28
N GLN A 118 0.04 -0.21 13.57
CA GLN A 118 -1.33 0.10 14.01
C GLN A 118 -1.75 1.54 13.68
N LYS A 119 -0.85 2.53 13.79
CA LYS A 119 -1.14 3.90 13.36
C LYS A 119 -1.49 3.95 11.87
N ILE A 120 -0.74 3.24 11.04
CA ILE A 120 -1.01 3.16 9.59
C ILE A 120 -2.37 2.50 9.35
N LYS A 121 -2.66 1.37 10.01
CA LYS A 121 -3.96 0.69 9.90
C LYS A 121 -5.14 1.56 10.34
N ASN A 122 -4.97 2.36 11.40
CA ASN A 122 -6.04 3.22 11.91
C ASN A 122 -6.40 4.34 10.94
N LYS A 123 -5.43 4.86 10.16
CA LYS A 123 -5.68 5.88 9.13
C LYS A 123 -6.68 5.39 8.08
N ILE A 124 -6.64 4.10 7.73
CA ILE A 124 -7.60 3.45 6.81
C ILE A 124 -9.03 3.65 7.33
N ASN A 125 -9.27 3.25 8.57
CA ASN A 125 -10.62 3.24 9.16
C ASN A 125 -11.21 4.65 9.35
N THR A 126 -10.34 5.67 9.48
CA THR A 126 -10.77 7.08 9.57
C THR A 126 -11.05 7.71 8.20
N GLY A 127 -10.46 7.21 7.11
CA GLY A 127 -10.78 7.66 5.75
C GLY A 127 -12.22 7.32 5.34
N ASP A 128 -12.76 6.21 5.84
CA ASP A 128 -14.15 5.78 5.62
C ASP A 128 -15.20 6.70 6.29
N LEU A 129 -14.80 7.61 7.19
CA LEU A 129 -15.71 8.51 7.92
C LEU A 129 -16.00 9.84 7.22
N HIS A 130 -15.30 10.18 6.14
CA HIS A 130 -15.47 11.46 5.43
C HIS A 130 -16.30 11.38 4.14
N ALA A 131 -16.94 10.24 3.86
CA ALA A 131 -17.77 10.01 2.67
C ALA A 131 -19.30 10.22 2.89
N PHE A 132 -19.70 11.19 3.72
CA PHE A 132 -21.12 11.54 3.94
C PHE A 132 -21.40 13.04 3.80
#